data_AF-A0AAV3RUC6-F1
#
_entry.id   AF-A0AAV3RUC6-F1
#
_cell.length_a   1.000
_cell.length_b   1.000
_cell.length_c   1.000
_cell.angle_alpha   90.00
_cell.angle_beta   90.00
_cell.angle_gamma   90.00
#
_symmetry.space_group_name_H-M   'P 1'
#
loop_
_entity.id
_entity.type
_entity.pdbx_description
1 polymer ?
#
loop_
_entity_poly.entity_id
_entity_poly.type
_entity_poly.pdbx_seq_one_letter_code
_entity_poly.pdbx_strand_id
1 'polypeptide(L)'
;MYSSKRPKKNDIRQTFLRVGEKNKSGTQNIHGYVFDQQTARHELASAIIIHEYPLSLVNHIGFRRFVNSLQPCFKIVSRNTIKIDILKIYDVEKSKVYQFIQKVNNGRVAIRTDMWTSSNNKKGFMVIIAHFEGDKLSSSDLLFNGSVLHMCCRAHILNLIVKDGLQVIGSGIERIRDNVVYWSASQSRIEKFEEAAKQLNIACTKKLSLDCRTRWNSTYLMLQVAISYKEVFSRAIVRERNLTSLPVLPTDEDWQYAIMVCEN
;
A
#
# COMPACT_ATOMS: atom_id res chain seq x y z
N MET A 1 -48.49 -26.85 56.80
CA MET A 1 -47.10 -26.59 56.35
C MET A 1 -47.15 -25.94 54.98
N TYR A 2 -46.99 -24.62 54.89
CA TYR A 2 -46.96 -23.91 53.60
C TYR A 2 -45.51 -23.81 53.11
N SER A 3 -45.23 -24.41 51.95
CA SER A 3 -43.92 -24.33 51.27
C SER A 3 -43.82 -23.01 50.52
N SER A 4 -42.94 -22.11 50.96
CA SER A 4 -42.66 -20.85 50.30
C SER A 4 -41.72 -21.08 49.10
N LYS A 5 -42.22 -20.85 47.89
CA LYS A 5 -41.38 -20.77 46.69
C LYS A 5 -40.47 -19.55 46.80
N ARG A 6 -39.15 -19.75 46.79
CA ARG A 6 -38.16 -18.66 46.76
C ARG A 6 -38.40 -17.81 45.50
N PRO A 7 -38.43 -16.47 45.61
CA PRO A 7 -38.59 -15.61 44.43
C PRO A 7 -37.35 -15.73 43.53
N LYS A 8 -37.57 -15.85 42.21
CA LYS A 8 -36.49 -15.74 41.22
C LYS A 8 -35.89 -14.34 41.34
N LYS A 9 -34.60 -14.27 41.68
CA LYS A 9 -33.83 -13.03 41.71
C LYS A 9 -33.74 -12.52 40.26
N ASN A 10 -34.48 -11.49 39.91
CA ASN A 10 -34.32 -10.82 38.63
C ASN A 10 -32.96 -10.09 38.66
N ASP A 11 -32.06 -10.47 37.76
CA ASP A 11 -30.80 -9.77 37.55
C ASP A 11 -31.11 -8.42 36.87
N ILE A 12 -30.95 -7.32 37.61
CA ILE A 12 -31.33 -5.96 37.18
C ILE A 12 -30.19 -5.26 36.42
N ARG A 13 -29.14 -6.01 36.02
CA ARG A 13 -28.01 -5.44 35.28
C ARG A 13 -28.38 -5.21 33.83
N GLN A 14 -28.29 -3.96 33.39
CA GLN A 14 -28.44 -3.58 31.98
C GLN A 14 -27.42 -4.37 31.14
N THR A 15 -27.91 -5.18 30.22
CA THR A 15 -27.09 -6.00 29.32
C THR A 15 -26.99 -5.29 27.97
N PHE A 16 -25.80 -5.16 27.43
CA PHE A 16 -25.64 -4.73 26.04
C PHE A 16 -26.29 -5.78 25.14
N LEU A 17 -27.19 -5.39 24.25
CA LEU A 17 -27.88 -6.33 23.36
C LEU A 17 -27.08 -6.49 22.06
N ARG A 18 -26.86 -7.73 21.64
CA ARG A 18 -26.28 -8.04 20.33
C ARG A 18 -27.37 -8.70 19.47
N VAL A 19 -27.53 -8.19 18.25
CA VAL A 19 -28.40 -8.79 17.24
C VAL A 19 -27.65 -9.98 16.64
N GLY A 20 -28.24 -11.18 16.75
CA GLY A 20 -27.72 -12.39 16.13
C GLY A 20 -27.92 -12.42 14.61
N GLU A 21 -27.27 -13.36 13.94
CA GLU A 21 -27.42 -13.56 12.49
C GLU A 21 -28.87 -13.92 12.13
N LYS A 22 -29.32 -13.51 10.93
CA LYS A 22 -30.66 -13.81 10.44
C LYS A 22 -30.79 -15.31 10.21
N ASN A 23 -31.73 -15.96 10.89
CA ASN A 23 -32.12 -17.32 10.56
C ASN A 23 -32.79 -17.37 9.17
N LYS A 24 -32.79 -18.55 8.53
CA LYS A 24 -33.44 -18.79 7.22
C LYS A 24 -34.93 -18.41 7.18
N SER A 25 -35.56 -18.24 8.34
CA SER A 25 -36.96 -17.79 8.53
C SER A 25 -37.15 -16.28 8.64
N GLY A 26 -36.08 -15.47 8.56
CA GLY A 26 -36.15 -14.00 8.67
C GLY A 26 -36.23 -13.45 10.10
N THR A 27 -36.38 -14.31 11.11
CA THR A 27 -36.39 -13.94 12.54
C THR A 27 -34.98 -13.64 13.05
N GLN A 28 -34.78 -12.47 13.66
CA GLN A 28 -33.53 -12.07 14.33
C GLN A 28 -33.62 -12.33 15.83
N ASN A 29 -32.70 -13.12 16.37
CA ASN A 29 -32.62 -13.36 17.80
C ASN A 29 -31.76 -12.28 18.48
N ILE A 30 -32.26 -11.73 19.60
CA ILE A 30 -31.53 -10.76 20.43
C ILE A 30 -31.01 -11.51 21.66
N HIS A 31 -29.70 -11.44 21.88
CA HIS A 31 -29.05 -12.03 23.05
C HIS A 31 -28.23 -10.98 23.80
N GLY A 32 -27.97 -11.22 25.09
CA GLY A 32 -27.04 -10.41 25.87
C GLY A 32 -25.62 -10.55 25.32
N TYR A 33 -24.91 -9.43 25.18
CA TYR A 33 -23.51 -9.39 24.82
C TYR A 33 -22.68 -9.91 26.00
N VAL A 34 -22.01 -11.03 25.76
CA VAL A 34 -21.01 -11.59 26.65
C VAL A 34 -19.66 -11.40 25.97
N PHE A 35 -18.74 -10.76 26.66
CA PHE A 35 -17.38 -10.58 26.16
C PHE A 35 -16.70 -11.95 26.01
N ASP A 36 -16.21 -12.22 24.80
CA ASP A 36 -15.38 -13.39 24.51
C ASP A 36 -13.93 -12.98 24.24
N GLN A 37 -13.05 -13.41 25.14
CA GLN A 37 -11.61 -13.20 25.06
C GLN A 37 -11.00 -13.82 23.80
N GLN A 38 -11.51 -14.97 23.35
CA GLN A 38 -10.91 -15.71 22.24
C GLN A 38 -11.20 -15.04 20.91
N THR A 39 -12.44 -14.57 20.70
CA THR A 39 -12.80 -13.72 19.56
C THR A 39 -11.94 -12.45 19.53
N ALA A 40 -11.82 -11.72 20.64
CA ALA A 40 -11.01 -10.50 20.68
C ALA A 40 -9.51 -10.75 20.40
N ARG A 41 -8.97 -11.90 20.83
CA ARG A 41 -7.60 -12.30 20.50
C ARG A 41 -7.42 -12.62 19.02
N HIS A 42 -8.41 -13.29 18.42
CA HIS A 42 -8.40 -13.56 17.00
C HIS A 42 -8.39 -12.25 16.21
N GLU A 43 -9.28 -11.30 16.53
CA GLU A 43 -9.31 -9.98 15.90
C GLU A 43 -8.00 -9.19 16.06
N LEU A 44 -7.35 -9.27 17.23
CA LEU A 44 -6.04 -8.66 17.43
C LEU A 44 -4.97 -9.29 16.51
N ALA A 45 -4.94 -10.63 16.41
CA ALA A 45 -4.01 -11.32 15.52
C ALA A 45 -4.30 -10.96 14.05
N SER A 46 -5.58 -10.91 13.67
CA SER A 46 -6.04 -10.46 12.37
C SER A 46 -5.57 -9.06 12.03
N ALA A 47 -5.75 -8.09 12.93
CA ALA A 47 -5.29 -6.72 12.73
C ALA A 47 -3.76 -6.63 12.54
N ILE A 48 -3.00 -7.43 13.30
CA ILE A 48 -1.54 -7.52 13.14
C ILE A 48 -1.16 -8.05 11.76
N ILE A 49 -1.88 -9.07 11.26
CA ILE A 49 -1.65 -9.64 9.93
C ILE A 49 -2.04 -8.64 8.83
N ILE A 50 -3.24 -8.06 8.91
CA ILE A 50 -3.81 -7.15 7.90
C ILE A 50 -2.91 -5.93 7.68
N HIS A 51 -2.38 -5.37 8.76
CA HIS A 51 -1.61 -4.14 8.73
C HIS A 51 -0.10 -4.33 8.89
N GLU A 52 0.37 -5.58 8.86
CA GLU A 52 1.79 -5.93 9.01
C GLU A 52 2.45 -5.31 10.26
N TYR A 53 1.68 -5.21 11.36
CA TYR A 53 2.20 -4.60 12.57
C TYR A 53 3.30 -5.46 13.20
N PRO A 54 4.31 -4.83 13.84
CA PRO A 54 5.30 -5.58 14.58
C PRO A 54 4.62 -6.31 15.75
N LEU A 55 5.02 -7.56 16.01
CA LEU A 55 4.49 -8.34 17.13
C LEU A 55 4.71 -7.64 18.48
N SER A 56 5.66 -6.69 18.57
CA SER A 56 5.88 -5.87 19.76
C SER A 56 4.72 -4.95 20.11
N LEU A 57 3.77 -4.69 19.21
CA LEU A 57 2.59 -3.85 19.44
C LEU A 57 1.88 -4.20 20.76
N VAL A 58 1.72 -5.50 21.06
CA VAL A 58 1.06 -5.99 22.27
C VAL A 58 1.79 -5.66 23.58
N ASN A 59 3.05 -5.22 23.50
CA ASN A 59 3.85 -4.79 24.63
C ASN A 59 3.87 -3.27 24.82
N HIS A 60 3.43 -2.50 23.83
CA HIS A 60 3.51 -1.04 23.90
C HIS A 60 2.58 -0.52 25.01
N ILE A 61 3.12 0.30 25.91
CA ILE A 61 2.39 0.79 27.09
C ILE A 61 1.14 1.59 26.66
N GLY A 62 1.28 2.45 25.64
CA GLY A 62 0.16 3.22 25.10
C GLY A 62 -0.95 2.34 24.53
N PHE A 63 -0.60 1.32 23.76
CA PHE A 63 -1.55 0.36 23.22
C PHE A 63 -2.28 -0.41 24.32
N ARG A 64 -1.55 -0.85 25.36
CA ARG A 64 -2.16 -1.52 26.51
C ARG A 64 -3.17 -0.64 27.24
N ARG A 65 -2.82 0.62 27.50
CA ARG A 65 -3.73 1.60 28.13
C ARG A 65 -4.98 1.84 27.29
N PHE A 66 -4.80 1.99 25.97
CA PHE A 66 -5.90 2.17 25.02
C PHE A 66 -6.88 0.98 25.06
N VAL A 67 -6.38 -0.25 24.94
CA VAL A 67 -7.22 -1.45 24.95
C VAL A 67 -7.91 -1.65 26.30
N ASN A 68 -7.21 -1.40 27.42
CA ASN A 68 -7.81 -1.51 28.75
C ASN A 68 -8.94 -0.48 28.96
N SER A 69 -8.84 0.70 28.34
CA SER A 69 -9.90 1.71 28.37
C SER A 69 -11.11 1.30 27.52
N LEU A 70 -10.91 0.54 26.44
CA LEU A 70 -12.00 0.08 25.57
C LEU A 70 -12.72 -1.14 26.16
N GLN A 71 -11.96 -2.11 26.65
CA GLN A 71 -12.49 -3.35 27.22
C GLN A 71 -11.60 -3.83 28.37
N PRO A 72 -11.91 -3.46 29.62
CA PRO A 72 -11.11 -3.82 30.79
C PRO A 72 -11.01 -5.32 31.05
N CYS A 73 -11.97 -6.12 30.56
CA CYS A 73 -11.94 -7.57 30.72
C CYS A 73 -10.97 -8.25 29.74
N PHE A 74 -10.48 -7.55 28.71
CA PHE A 74 -9.57 -8.12 27.73
C PHE A 74 -8.15 -8.22 28.28
N LYS A 75 -7.69 -9.46 28.50
CA LYS A 75 -6.31 -9.73 28.93
C LYS A 75 -5.40 -9.71 27.70
N ILE A 76 -4.62 -8.64 27.54
CA ILE A 76 -3.59 -8.57 26.48
C ILE A 76 -2.61 -9.73 26.62
N VAL A 77 -2.31 -10.36 25.50
CA VAL A 77 -1.43 -11.52 25.41
C VAL A 77 0.03 -11.12 25.17
N SER A 78 0.93 -12.07 25.41
CA SER A 78 2.36 -11.88 25.13
C SER A 78 2.70 -11.98 23.64
N ARG A 79 3.89 -11.51 23.24
CA ARG A 79 4.43 -11.70 21.89
C ARG A 79 4.48 -13.16 21.44
N ASN A 80 4.81 -14.08 22.36
CA ASN A 80 4.89 -15.50 22.04
C ASN A 80 3.49 -16.08 21.81
N THR A 81 2.53 -15.67 22.62
CA THR A 81 1.14 -16.09 22.50
C THR A 81 0.50 -15.59 21.21
N ILE A 82 0.68 -14.30 20.85
CA ILE A 82 0.14 -13.76 19.60
C ILE A 82 0.80 -14.41 18.37
N LYS A 83 2.10 -14.74 18.45
CA LYS A 83 2.78 -15.53 17.41
C LYS A 83 2.12 -16.90 17.22
N ILE A 84 1.82 -17.61 18.31
CA ILE A 84 1.12 -18.90 18.26
C ILE A 84 -0.29 -18.73 17.65
N ASP A 85 -1.00 -17.67 18.02
CA ASP A 85 -2.33 -17.39 17.46
C ASP A 85 -2.27 -17.13 15.94
N ILE A 86 -1.29 -16.35 15.48
CA ILE A 86 -1.03 -16.12 14.05
C ILE A 86 -0.70 -17.44 13.33
N LEU A 87 0.12 -18.30 13.92
CA LEU A 87 0.44 -19.61 13.34
C LEU A 87 -0.80 -20.51 13.21
N LYS A 88 -1.72 -20.48 14.19
CA LYS A 88 -2.99 -21.20 14.08
C LYS A 88 -3.85 -20.69 12.93
N ILE A 89 -3.91 -19.38 12.72
CA ILE A 89 -4.61 -18.77 11.57
C ILE A 89 -3.94 -19.26 10.28
N TYR A 90 -2.61 -19.23 10.21
CA TYR A 90 -1.86 -19.74 9.06
C TYR A 90 -2.17 -21.20 8.76
N ASP A 91 -2.21 -22.09 9.76
CA ASP A 91 -2.46 -23.52 9.54
C ASP A 91 -3.86 -23.80 8.98
N VAL A 92 -4.87 -23.07 9.47
CA VAL A 92 -6.24 -23.14 8.95
C VAL A 92 -6.28 -22.69 7.49
N GLU A 93 -5.67 -21.56 7.19
CA GLU A 93 -5.70 -20.95 5.86
C GLU A 93 -4.87 -21.72 4.85
N LYS A 94 -3.72 -22.26 5.27
CA LYS A 94 -2.94 -23.23 4.51
C LYS A 94 -3.76 -24.46 4.15
N SER A 95 -4.54 -24.98 5.09
CA SER A 95 -5.39 -26.15 4.86
C SER A 95 -6.49 -25.85 3.83
N LYS A 96 -7.11 -24.67 3.89
CA LYS A 96 -8.08 -24.21 2.88
C LYS A 96 -7.45 -24.13 1.48
N VAL A 97 -6.30 -23.48 1.37
CA VAL A 97 -5.57 -23.35 0.09
C VAL A 97 -5.17 -24.72 -0.46
N TYR A 98 -4.72 -25.64 0.39
CA TYR A 98 -4.37 -27.00 -0.03
C TYR A 98 -5.58 -27.77 -0.56
N GLN A 99 -6.71 -27.73 0.16
CA GLN A 99 -7.96 -28.34 -0.31
C GLN A 99 -8.45 -27.72 -1.62
N PHE A 100 -8.24 -26.42 -1.81
CA PHE A 100 -8.58 -25.74 -3.06
C PHE A 100 -7.69 -26.23 -4.22
N ILE A 101 -6.37 -26.24 -4.05
CA ILE A 101 -5.43 -26.71 -5.08
C ILE A 101 -5.75 -28.16 -5.49
N GLN A 102 -6.13 -29.02 -4.54
CA GLN A 102 -6.54 -30.40 -4.84
C GLN A 102 -7.86 -30.50 -5.63
N LYS A 103 -8.78 -29.54 -5.49
CA LYS A 103 -10.07 -29.54 -6.19
C LYS A 103 -9.95 -29.05 -7.64
N VAL A 104 -8.95 -28.23 -7.95
CA VAL A 104 -8.80 -27.67 -9.30
C VAL A 104 -8.11 -28.68 -10.21
N ASN A 105 -8.88 -29.31 -11.10
CA ASN A 105 -8.36 -30.33 -12.03
C ASN A 105 -7.48 -29.77 -13.16
N ASN A 106 -7.61 -28.47 -13.49
CA ASN A 106 -6.92 -27.84 -14.63
C ASN A 106 -6.00 -26.66 -14.25
N GLY A 107 -5.52 -26.62 -13.00
CA GLY A 107 -4.64 -25.55 -12.52
C GLY A 107 -3.20 -25.71 -13.02
N ARG A 108 -2.56 -24.60 -13.39
CA ARG A 108 -1.11 -24.55 -13.67
C ARG A 108 -0.41 -23.93 -12.47
N VAL A 109 0.71 -24.50 -12.07
CA VAL A 109 1.59 -23.94 -11.03
C VAL A 109 2.92 -23.58 -11.66
N ALA A 110 3.31 -22.31 -11.58
CA ALA A 110 4.66 -21.86 -11.89
C ALA A 110 5.42 -21.58 -10.59
N ILE A 111 6.52 -22.28 -10.36
CA ILE A 111 7.36 -22.08 -9.18
C ILE A 111 8.52 -21.17 -9.56
N ARG A 112 8.77 -20.13 -8.76
CA ARG A 112 9.97 -19.30 -8.82
C ARG A 112 10.73 -19.42 -7.51
N THR A 113 12.03 -19.58 -7.61
CA THR A 113 12.94 -19.62 -6.46
C THR A 113 13.87 -18.42 -6.53
N ASP A 114 13.95 -17.68 -5.45
CA ASP A 114 14.93 -16.61 -5.26
C ASP A 114 15.86 -16.97 -4.11
N MET A 115 17.14 -16.63 -4.22
CA MET A 115 18.14 -16.89 -3.21
C MET A 115 19.02 -15.68 -2.99
N TRP A 116 19.27 -15.35 -1.73
CA TRP A 116 20.24 -14.32 -1.37
C TRP A 116 20.96 -14.67 -0.08
N THR A 117 22.14 -14.12 0.11
CA THR A 117 22.90 -14.25 1.35
C THR A 117 22.85 -12.95 2.12
N SER A 118 22.42 -12.99 3.38
CA SER A 118 22.43 -11.81 4.24
C SER A 118 23.87 -11.44 4.59
N SER A 119 24.28 -10.22 4.25
CA SER A 119 25.59 -9.65 4.60
C SER A 119 25.82 -9.61 6.11
N ASN A 120 24.77 -9.35 6.90
CA ASN A 120 24.88 -9.16 8.35
C ASN A 120 25.16 -10.46 9.11
N ASN A 121 24.64 -11.60 8.64
CA ASN A 121 24.70 -12.87 9.38
C ASN A 121 25.35 -14.01 8.60
N LYS A 122 25.81 -13.77 7.36
CA LYS A 122 26.34 -14.79 6.43
C LYS A 122 25.41 -16.01 6.26
N LYS A 123 24.10 -15.82 6.41
CA LYS A 123 23.09 -16.86 6.23
C LYS A 123 22.50 -16.75 4.83
N GLY A 124 22.48 -17.87 4.12
CA GLY A 124 21.75 -18.01 2.87
C GLY A 124 20.26 -18.15 3.16
N PHE A 125 19.45 -17.43 2.39
CA PHE A 125 17.99 -17.51 2.38
C PHE A 125 17.56 -17.96 0.99
N MET A 126 16.56 -18.84 0.95
CA MET A 126 15.87 -19.24 -0.27
C MET A 126 14.38 -19.01 -0.05
N VAL A 127 13.75 -18.31 -0.98
CA VAL A 127 12.30 -18.13 -1.02
C VAL A 127 11.76 -18.88 -2.22
N ILE A 128 10.76 -19.72 -1.97
CA ILE A 128 10.02 -20.44 -2.99
C ILE A 128 8.65 -19.78 -3.12
N ILE A 129 8.36 -19.25 -4.29
CA ILE A 129 7.10 -18.60 -4.64
C ILE A 129 6.38 -19.50 -5.64
N ALA A 130 5.18 -19.96 -5.31
CA ALA A 130 4.31 -20.66 -6.24
C ALA A 130 3.24 -19.71 -6.77
N HIS A 131 3.20 -19.53 -8.08
CA HIS A 131 2.11 -18.86 -8.79
C HIS A 131 1.14 -19.91 -9.28
N PHE A 132 -0.10 -19.83 -8.82
CA PHE A 132 -1.18 -20.70 -9.26
C PHE A 132 -2.07 -19.95 -10.25
N GLU A 133 -2.28 -20.53 -11.43
CA GLU A 133 -3.24 -20.09 -12.44
C GLU A 133 -4.34 -21.15 -12.53
N GLY A 134 -5.58 -20.78 -12.19
CA GLY A 134 -6.73 -21.68 -12.19
C GLY A 134 -8.03 -20.88 -12.10
N ASP A 135 -9.16 -21.58 -11.92
CA ASP A 135 -10.48 -20.95 -11.85
C ASP A 135 -10.59 -19.90 -10.74
N LYS A 136 -11.46 -18.91 -10.94
CA LYS A 136 -11.64 -17.76 -10.04
C LYS A 136 -11.90 -18.22 -8.60
N LEU A 137 -11.07 -17.74 -7.68
CA LEU A 137 -11.27 -17.86 -6.24
C LEU A 137 -12.57 -17.17 -5.83
N SER A 138 -13.42 -17.86 -5.06
CA SER A 138 -14.53 -17.18 -4.38
C SER A 138 -13.96 -16.38 -3.20
N SER A 139 -14.55 -15.23 -2.88
CA SER A 139 -14.09 -14.43 -1.73
C SER A 139 -14.07 -15.25 -0.45
N SER A 140 -15.03 -16.16 -0.23
CA SER A 140 -15.10 -17.03 0.95
C SER A 140 -13.93 -18.01 1.10
N ASP A 141 -13.21 -18.32 0.02
CA ASP A 141 -12.05 -19.22 0.07
C ASP A 141 -10.77 -18.50 0.53
N LEU A 142 -10.82 -17.18 0.66
CA LEU A 142 -9.66 -16.33 0.97
C LEU A 142 -9.71 -15.78 2.40
N LEU A 143 -8.53 -15.65 2.99
CA LEU A 143 -8.31 -15.01 4.29
C LEU A 143 -8.97 -13.62 4.32
N PHE A 144 -9.80 -13.36 5.32
CA PHE A 144 -10.66 -12.16 5.43
C PHE A 144 -11.46 -11.82 4.16
N ASN A 145 -12.02 -12.85 3.51
CA ASN A 145 -12.77 -12.72 2.27
C ASN A 145 -11.98 -12.07 1.11
N GLY A 146 -10.65 -12.19 1.12
CA GLY A 146 -9.75 -11.59 0.13
C GLY A 146 -9.34 -10.14 0.42
N SER A 147 -9.79 -9.55 1.53
CA SER A 147 -9.42 -8.15 1.89
C SER A 147 -7.93 -7.96 2.19
N VAL A 148 -7.18 -9.04 2.44
CA VAL A 148 -5.71 -9.02 2.62
C VAL A 148 -4.96 -9.70 1.50
N LEU A 149 -5.62 -10.07 0.41
CA LEU A 149 -4.91 -10.60 -0.76
C LEU A 149 -4.20 -9.45 -1.48
N HIS A 150 -3.05 -9.06 -0.94
CA HIS A 150 -2.16 -8.11 -1.58
C HIS A 150 -1.42 -8.80 -2.73
N MET A 151 -2.12 -8.99 -3.84
CA MET A 151 -1.48 -9.32 -5.11
C MET A 151 -0.66 -8.10 -5.50
N CYS A 152 0.67 -8.17 -5.44
CA CYS A 152 1.56 -7.11 -5.91
C CYS A 152 1.05 -6.63 -7.27
N CYS A 153 0.50 -5.42 -7.33
CA CYS A 153 -0.13 -4.99 -8.56
C CYS A 153 0.94 -4.94 -9.64
N ARG A 154 0.62 -5.43 -10.85
CA ARG A 154 1.55 -5.37 -11.98
C ARG A 154 2.06 -3.93 -12.19
N ALA A 155 1.22 -2.94 -11.89
CA ALA A 155 1.58 -1.53 -11.87
C ALA A 155 2.69 -1.16 -10.85
N HIS A 156 2.74 -1.79 -9.67
CA HIS A 156 3.80 -1.56 -8.68
C HIS A 156 5.12 -2.17 -9.13
N ILE A 157 5.08 -3.40 -9.66
CA ILE A 157 6.28 -4.05 -10.21
C ILE A 157 6.80 -3.26 -11.42
N LEU A 158 5.92 -2.82 -12.32
CA LEU A 158 6.27 -1.93 -13.43
C LEU A 158 6.86 -0.61 -12.93
N ASN A 159 6.29 -0.01 -11.87
CA ASN A 159 6.85 1.19 -11.27
C ASN A 159 8.25 0.97 -10.69
N LEU A 160 8.54 -0.21 -10.13
CA LEU A 160 9.88 -0.55 -9.65
C LEU A 160 10.87 -0.72 -10.81
N ILE A 161 10.49 -1.44 -11.87
CA ILE A 161 11.33 -1.63 -13.07
C ILE A 161 11.64 -0.29 -13.74
N VAL A 162 10.62 0.55 -13.93
CA VAL A 162 10.78 1.89 -14.53
C VAL A 162 11.70 2.75 -13.68
N LYS A 163 11.54 2.75 -12.35
CA LYS A 163 12.44 3.51 -11.46
C LYS A 163 13.89 3.07 -11.54
N ASP A 164 14.12 1.76 -11.56
CA ASP A 164 15.46 1.18 -11.65
C ASP A 164 16.12 1.55 -12.98
N GLY A 165 15.37 1.44 -14.09
CA GLY A 165 15.84 1.87 -15.41
C GLY A 165 16.13 3.38 -15.48
N LEU A 166 15.29 4.22 -14.85
CA LEU A 166 15.50 5.66 -14.81
C LEU A 166 16.70 6.09 -13.95
N GLN A 167 17.19 5.26 -13.02
CA GLN A 167 18.41 5.58 -12.25
C GLN A 167 19.66 5.65 -13.13
N VAL A 168 19.71 4.89 -14.22
CA VAL A 168 20.86 4.85 -15.16
C VAL A 168 21.08 6.23 -15.82
N ILE A 169 20.01 7.01 -16.00
CA ILE A 169 20.01 8.35 -16.60
C ILE A 169 19.59 9.43 -15.59
N GLY A 170 19.68 9.11 -14.29
CA GLY A 170 19.05 9.87 -13.21
C GLY A 170 19.48 11.33 -13.13
N SER A 171 20.77 11.62 -13.34
CA SER A 171 21.30 12.99 -13.18
C SER A 171 20.81 13.97 -14.24
N GLY A 172 20.58 13.52 -15.48
CA GLY A 172 20.02 14.36 -16.55
C GLY A 172 18.54 14.61 -16.36
N ILE A 173 17.79 13.58 -15.95
CA ILE A 173 16.36 13.71 -15.63
C ILE A 173 16.15 14.63 -14.44
N GLU A 174 17.00 14.56 -13.40
CA GLU A 174 16.93 15.45 -12.24
C GLU A 174 17.10 16.93 -12.64
N ARG A 175 18.04 17.25 -13.55
CA ARG A 175 18.19 18.62 -14.06
C ARG A 175 16.95 19.13 -14.79
N ILE A 176 16.34 18.29 -15.64
CA ILE A 176 15.08 18.64 -16.32
C ILE A 176 13.95 18.81 -15.29
N ARG A 177 13.86 17.91 -14.32
CA ARG A 177 12.89 17.96 -13.23
C ARG A 177 13.00 19.26 -12.44
N ASP A 178 14.20 19.67 -12.04
CA ASP A 178 14.43 20.90 -11.26
C ASP A 178 13.98 22.14 -12.03
N ASN A 179 14.16 22.16 -13.35
CA ASN A 179 13.64 23.22 -14.21
C ASN A 179 12.12 23.22 -14.25
N VAL A 180 11.49 22.06 -14.41
CA VAL A 180 10.02 21.92 -14.36
C VAL A 180 9.48 22.41 -13.02
N VAL A 181 10.10 22.02 -11.90
CA VAL A 181 9.75 22.50 -10.55
C VAL A 181 9.86 24.01 -10.48
N TYR A 182 10.98 24.59 -10.91
CA TYR A 182 11.23 26.01 -10.81
C TYR A 182 10.19 26.84 -11.55
N TRP A 183 9.97 26.54 -12.84
CA TRP A 183 9.11 27.33 -13.72
C TRP A 183 7.62 27.13 -13.47
N SER A 184 7.24 26.00 -12.86
CA SER A 184 5.84 25.74 -12.46
C SER A 184 5.50 26.16 -11.03
N ALA A 185 6.48 26.63 -10.23
CA ALA A 185 6.30 26.89 -8.80
C ALA A 185 5.40 28.09 -8.47
N SER A 186 5.29 29.09 -9.35
CA SER A 186 4.48 30.29 -9.10
C SER A 186 3.92 30.90 -10.37
N GLN A 187 2.81 31.62 -10.23
CA GLN A 187 2.13 32.27 -11.35
C GLN A 187 3.06 33.25 -12.10
N SER A 188 3.86 34.04 -11.38
CA SER A 188 4.82 34.96 -11.98
C SER A 188 5.89 34.24 -12.82
N ARG A 189 6.35 33.06 -12.40
CA ARG A 189 7.34 32.28 -13.18
C ARG A 189 6.71 31.64 -14.40
N ILE A 190 5.47 31.16 -14.28
CA ILE A 190 4.70 30.62 -15.42
C ILE A 190 4.52 31.71 -16.48
N GLU A 191 4.10 32.91 -16.10
CA GLU A 191 3.92 34.04 -17.02
C GLU A 191 5.20 34.40 -17.77
N LYS A 192 6.34 34.41 -17.07
CA LYS A 192 7.66 34.66 -17.68
C LYS A 192 8.07 33.55 -18.64
N PHE A 193 7.79 32.30 -18.29
CA PHE A 193 8.05 31.15 -19.15
C PHE A 193 7.20 31.21 -20.42
N GLU A 194 5.92 31.54 -20.29
CA GLU A 194 5.00 31.72 -21.41
C GLU A 194 5.40 32.92 -22.29
N GLU A 195 5.89 34.01 -21.71
CA GLU A 195 6.43 35.15 -22.48
C GLU A 195 7.67 34.73 -23.29
N ALA A 196 8.57 33.94 -22.70
CA ALA A 196 9.71 33.38 -23.41
C ALA A 196 9.28 32.46 -24.56
N ALA A 197 8.23 31.65 -24.38
CA ALA A 197 7.68 30.81 -25.43
C ALA A 197 7.06 31.62 -26.57
N LYS A 198 6.31 32.69 -26.25
CA LYS A 198 5.74 33.62 -27.24
C LYS A 198 6.82 34.25 -28.12
N GLN A 199 7.96 34.65 -27.54
CA GLN A 199 9.08 35.20 -28.30
C GLN A 199 9.70 34.21 -29.29
N LEU A 200 9.64 32.92 -28.98
CA LEU A 200 10.12 31.84 -29.85
C LEU A 200 9.05 31.34 -30.83
N ASN A 201 7.85 31.95 -30.83
CA ASN A 201 6.67 31.47 -31.56
C ASN A 201 6.29 30.00 -31.24
N ILE A 202 6.54 29.57 -30.00
CA ILE A 202 6.16 28.24 -29.50
C ILE A 202 4.83 28.35 -28.73
N ALA A 203 3.82 27.58 -29.14
CA ALA A 203 2.52 27.59 -28.48
C ALA A 203 2.56 26.81 -27.15
N CYS A 204 2.39 27.51 -26.01
CA CYS A 204 2.23 26.90 -24.69
C CYS A 204 0.85 26.24 -24.50
N THR A 205 0.60 25.14 -25.19
CA THR A 205 -0.69 24.42 -25.15
C THR A 205 -0.80 23.45 -23.97
N LYS A 206 0.35 22.95 -23.48
CA LYS A 206 0.44 21.97 -22.39
C LYS A 206 1.06 22.61 -21.15
N LYS A 207 0.44 22.41 -19.99
CA LYS A 207 0.98 22.89 -18.70
C LYS A 207 2.17 22.04 -18.25
N LEU A 208 3.24 22.69 -17.78
CA LEU A 208 4.34 22.01 -17.10
C LEU A 208 3.81 21.33 -15.82
N SER A 209 4.02 20.01 -15.71
CA SER A 209 3.61 19.20 -14.56
C SER A 209 4.78 18.40 -14.04
N LEU A 210 5.01 18.48 -12.74
CA LEU A 210 5.95 17.61 -12.06
C LEU A 210 5.46 16.15 -12.08
N ASP A 211 6.40 15.22 -12.20
CA ASP A 211 6.13 13.79 -12.11
C ASP A 211 5.78 13.35 -10.68
N CYS A 212 5.07 12.24 -10.58
CA CYS A 212 4.62 11.62 -9.33
C CYS A 212 5.39 10.33 -9.09
N ARG A 213 6.27 10.32 -8.08
CA ARG A 213 7.16 9.18 -7.78
C ARG A 213 6.44 7.84 -7.57
N THR A 214 5.14 7.82 -7.31
CA THR A 214 4.37 6.58 -7.11
C THR A 214 3.61 6.12 -8.35
N ARG A 215 3.68 6.86 -9.46
CA ARG A 215 2.97 6.58 -10.72
C ARG A 215 3.95 6.34 -11.87
N TRP A 216 3.93 5.13 -12.42
CA TRP A 216 4.93 4.60 -13.36
C TRP A 216 5.12 5.42 -14.65
N ASN A 217 4.06 6.04 -15.19
CA ASN A 217 4.14 6.81 -16.43
C ASN A 217 4.35 8.32 -16.22
N SER A 218 4.42 8.79 -14.99
CA SER A 218 4.39 10.24 -14.72
C SER A 218 5.69 10.95 -15.11
N THR A 219 6.85 10.29 -14.97
CA THR A 219 8.13 10.83 -15.43
C THR A 219 8.17 10.92 -16.95
N TYR A 220 7.66 9.91 -17.66
CA TYR A 220 7.49 9.97 -19.12
C TYR A 220 6.62 11.16 -19.54
N LEU A 221 5.46 11.36 -18.90
CA LEU A 221 4.57 12.48 -19.23
C LEU A 221 5.20 13.84 -18.94
N MET A 222 5.95 13.97 -17.84
CA MET A 222 6.71 15.18 -17.53
C MET A 222 7.75 15.45 -18.63
N LEU A 223 8.54 14.45 -19.01
CA LEU A 223 9.58 14.58 -20.04
C LEU A 223 8.98 14.91 -21.40
N GLN A 224 7.90 14.24 -21.81
CA GLN A 224 7.23 14.49 -23.09
C GLN A 224 6.76 15.94 -23.23
N VAL A 225 6.25 16.55 -22.15
CA VAL A 225 5.89 17.97 -22.13
C VAL A 225 7.14 18.85 -22.09
N ALA A 226 8.12 18.53 -21.25
CA ALA A 226 9.34 19.32 -21.09
C ALA A 226 10.16 19.40 -22.40
N ILE A 227 10.27 18.30 -23.15
CA ILE A 227 10.96 18.22 -24.45
C ILE A 227 10.35 19.20 -25.45
N SER A 228 9.02 19.32 -25.49
CA SER A 228 8.34 20.28 -26.40
C SER A 228 8.67 21.75 -26.09
N TYR A 229 9.24 22.02 -24.92
CA TYR A 229 9.64 23.35 -24.47
C TYR A 229 11.16 23.49 -24.23
N LYS A 230 11.98 22.57 -24.75
CA LYS A 230 13.46 22.59 -24.60
C LYS A 230 14.06 23.99 -24.81
N GLU A 231 13.74 24.61 -25.95
CA GLU A 231 14.28 25.93 -26.31
C GLU A 231 13.75 27.06 -25.41
N VAL A 232 12.53 26.89 -24.86
CA VAL A 232 11.92 27.85 -23.94
C VAL A 232 12.68 27.86 -22.61
N PHE A 233 13.07 26.69 -22.08
CA PHE A 233 13.88 26.62 -20.85
C PHE A 233 15.20 27.37 -20.98
N SER A 234 15.92 27.15 -22.09
CA SER A 234 17.17 27.85 -22.39
C SER A 234 16.96 29.37 -22.46
N ARG A 235 15.94 29.81 -23.18
CA ARG A 235 15.62 31.24 -23.32
C ARG A 235 15.21 31.89 -22.00
N ALA A 236 14.37 31.22 -21.21
CA ALA A 236 13.84 31.74 -19.96
C ALA A 236 14.95 31.91 -18.91
N ILE A 237 15.87 30.95 -18.79
CA ILE A 237 17.02 31.03 -17.86
C ILE A 237 17.99 32.15 -18.26
N VAL A 238 18.30 32.29 -19.56
CA VAL A 238 19.22 33.35 -20.03
C VAL A 238 18.69 34.75 -19.70
N ARG A 239 17.37 34.94 -19.73
CA ARG A 239 16.73 36.22 -19.40
C ARG A 239 16.75 36.54 -17.91
N GLU A 240 16.82 35.53 -17.05
CA GLU A 240 16.76 35.68 -15.58
C GLU A 240 18.13 35.66 -14.90
N ARG A 241 19.25 35.74 -15.66
CA ARG A 241 20.66 35.65 -15.23
C ARG A 241 21.11 36.52 -14.04
N ASN A 242 20.24 37.39 -13.51
CA ASN A 242 20.50 38.24 -12.34
C ASN A 242 19.99 37.65 -11.01
N LEU A 243 19.44 36.43 -10.99
CA LEU A 243 18.89 35.80 -9.78
C LEU A 243 19.78 34.66 -9.25
N THR A 244 20.12 34.74 -7.97
CA THR A 244 21.04 33.82 -7.26
C THR A 244 20.50 32.39 -7.08
N SER A 245 19.30 32.05 -7.58
CA SER A 245 18.60 30.78 -7.32
C SER A 245 18.06 30.08 -8.58
N LEU A 246 18.68 30.31 -9.73
CA LEU A 246 18.30 29.63 -10.98
C LEU A 246 18.68 28.13 -10.96
N PRO A 247 17.84 27.25 -11.52
CA PRO A 247 18.19 25.85 -11.71
C PRO A 247 19.30 25.72 -12.77
N VAL A 248 20.10 24.66 -12.66
CA VAL A 248 21.12 24.33 -13.65
C VAL A 248 20.43 24.03 -14.99
N LEU A 249 20.93 24.61 -16.08
CA LEU A 249 20.39 24.36 -17.41
C LEU A 249 20.65 22.90 -17.82
N PRO A 250 19.65 22.16 -18.33
CA PRO A 250 19.88 20.81 -18.86
C PRO A 250 20.76 20.88 -20.12
N THR A 251 21.72 19.97 -20.22
CA THR A 251 22.65 19.88 -21.37
C THR A 251 21.97 19.26 -22.59
N ASP A 252 22.58 19.36 -23.76
CA ASP A 252 22.07 18.67 -24.95
C ASP A 252 22.03 17.15 -24.78
N GLU A 253 22.96 16.58 -24.01
CA GLU A 253 22.99 15.16 -23.67
C GLU A 253 21.78 14.78 -22.79
N ASP A 254 21.38 15.63 -21.84
CA ASP A 254 20.20 15.41 -21.01
C ASP A 254 18.93 15.32 -21.85
N TRP A 255 18.82 16.23 -22.82
CA TRP A 255 17.69 16.23 -23.75
C TRP A 255 17.70 15.02 -24.67
N GLN A 256 18.88 14.58 -25.14
CA GLN A 256 19.00 13.36 -25.93
C GLN A 256 18.53 12.12 -25.15
N TYR A 257 18.97 11.96 -23.90
CA TYR A 257 18.49 10.85 -23.07
C TYR A 257 16.99 10.93 -22.81
N ALA A 258 16.45 12.12 -22.53
CA ALA A 258 15.01 12.31 -22.35
C ALA A 258 14.21 11.94 -23.62
N ILE A 259 14.72 12.30 -24.80
CA ILE A 259 14.14 11.93 -26.10
C ILE A 259 14.18 10.42 -26.30
N MET A 260 15.31 9.75 -26.03
CA MET A 260 15.41 8.28 -26.12
C MET A 260 14.41 7.55 -25.22
N VAL A 261 14.12 8.10 -24.03
CA VAL A 261 13.09 7.56 -23.12
C VAL A 261 11.68 7.75 -23.68
N CYS A 262 11.45 8.79 -24.49
CA CYS A 262 10.13 9.15 -25.01
C CYS A 262 9.83 8.64 -26.43
N GLU A 263 10.84 8.15 -27.17
CA GLU A 263 10.74 7.74 -28.59
C GLU A 263 10.50 6.23 -28.83
N ASN A 264 10.23 5.44 -27.78
CA ASN A 264 9.84 4.02 -27.92
C ASN A 264 8.39 3.77 -27.53
#